data_AF-A0A944ZZ98-F1
#
_entry.id   AF-A0A944ZZ98-F1
#
_cell.length_a   1.000
_cell.length_b   1.000
_cell.length_c   1.000
_cell.angle_alpha   90.00
_cell.angle_beta   90.00
_cell.angle_gamma   90.00
#
_symmetry.space_group_name_H-M   'P 1'
#
loop_
_entity.id
_entity.type
_entity.pdbx_description
1 polymer ?
#
loop_
_entity_poly.entity_id
_entity_poly.type
_entity_poly.pdbx_seq_one_letter_code
_entity_poly.pdbx_strand_id
1 'polypeptide(L)'
;MADFFQAVANAKDLTHEDQKKAGTPVSGSIGTEHRDFLKTLTKLLESGEIDPHQPKSLLNMEVYETLDESWTDKTDLILANVSHQLQLIAEFITSAETPAESPQLQTMVEQLWQSKQTIEEHYDVFKF
;
A
#
# COMPACT_ATOMS: atom_id res chain seq x y z
N MET A 1 -26.62 4.68 -21.23
CA MET A 1 -26.18 3.30 -20.92
C MET A 1 -25.88 2.51 -22.20
N ALA A 2 -25.00 3.01 -23.08
CA ALA A 2 -24.61 2.28 -24.31
C ALA A 2 -23.18 1.70 -24.24
N ASP A 3 -22.38 2.10 -23.24
CA ASP A 3 -20.94 1.82 -23.18
C ASP A 3 -20.59 0.40 -22.70
N PHE A 4 -21.42 -0.18 -21.82
CA PHE A 4 -21.06 -1.44 -21.17
C PHE A 4 -21.05 -2.63 -22.13
N PHE A 5 -22.05 -2.74 -23.01
CA PHE A 5 -22.15 -3.84 -23.97
C PHE A 5 -21.06 -3.79 -25.03
N GLN A 6 -20.55 -2.60 -25.37
CA GLN A 6 -19.52 -2.40 -26.36
C GLN A 6 -18.11 -2.69 -25.80
N ALA A 7 -17.90 -2.46 -24.51
CA ALA A 7 -16.68 -2.86 -23.79
C ALA A 7 -16.58 -4.39 -23.63
N VAL A 8 -17.70 -5.07 -23.33
CA VAL A 8 -17.72 -6.53 -23.21
C VAL A 8 -17.58 -7.22 -24.57
N ALA A 9 -18.18 -6.68 -25.63
CA ALA A 9 -18.06 -7.25 -26.98
C ALA A 9 -16.63 -7.17 -27.56
N ASN A 10 -15.79 -6.24 -27.07
CA ASN A 10 -14.39 -6.10 -27.47
C ASN A 10 -13.41 -6.71 -26.45
N ALA A 11 -13.91 -7.33 -25.39
CA ALA A 11 -13.07 -8.03 -24.42
C ALA A 11 -12.47 -9.26 -25.11
N LYS A 12 -11.15 -9.23 -25.29
CA LYS A 12 -10.39 -10.31 -25.94
C LYS A 12 -10.52 -11.57 -25.07
N ASP A 13 -11.01 -12.67 -25.63
CA ASP A 13 -11.08 -13.95 -24.94
C ASP A 13 -9.68 -14.33 -24.43
N LEU A 14 -9.56 -14.52 -23.12
CA LEU A 14 -8.32 -14.98 -22.49
C LEU A 14 -7.97 -16.36 -23.02
N THR A 15 -6.73 -16.54 -23.45
CA THR A 15 -6.29 -17.82 -24.03
C THR A 15 -6.29 -18.91 -22.96
N HIS A 16 -6.38 -20.18 -23.36
CA HIS A 16 -6.31 -21.32 -22.42
C HIS A 16 -5.02 -21.33 -21.58
N GLU A 17 -3.94 -20.70 -22.05
CA GLU A 17 -2.71 -20.51 -21.27
C GLU A 17 -2.84 -19.42 -20.21
N ASP A 18 -3.60 -18.35 -20.48
CA ASP A 18 -3.86 -17.27 -19.51
C ASP A 18 -4.81 -17.74 -18.40
N GLN A 19 -5.77 -18.60 -18.72
CA GLN A 19 -6.64 -19.24 -17.72
C GLN A 19 -5.88 -20.18 -16.78
N LYS A 20 -4.81 -20.85 -17.27
CA LYS A 20 -3.94 -21.69 -16.42
C LYS A 20 -3.08 -20.89 -15.45
N LYS A 21 -2.76 -19.63 -15.78
CA LYS A 21 -1.95 -18.74 -14.91
C LYS A 21 -2.77 -18.04 -13.82
N ALA A 22 -4.10 -18.02 -13.94
CA ALA A 22 -5.03 -17.35 -13.02
C ALA A 22 -5.05 -17.92 -11.59
N GLY A 23 -4.31 -18.99 -11.30
CA GLY A 23 -4.19 -19.60 -9.97
C GLY A 23 -2.77 -19.91 -9.51
N THR A 24 -1.74 -19.50 -10.25
CA THR A 24 -0.34 -19.63 -9.82
C THR A 24 0.13 -18.31 -9.20
N PRO A 25 0.75 -18.33 -8.01
CA PRO A 25 1.41 -17.16 -7.46
C PRO A 25 2.44 -16.65 -8.47
N VAL A 26 2.23 -15.46 -9.02
CA VAL A 26 3.17 -14.83 -9.95
C VAL A 26 4.39 -14.42 -9.13
N SER A 27 5.44 -15.24 -9.09
CA SER A 27 6.72 -14.81 -8.52
C SER A 27 7.23 -13.62 -9.33
N GLY A 28 7.04 -12.42 -8.79
CA GLY A 28 7.57 -11.17 -9.30
C GLY A 28 8.58 -10.66 -8.28
N SER A 29 9.78 -10.30 -8.74
CA SER A 29 10.71 -9.59 -7.86
C SER A 29 10.06 -8.28 -7.43
N ILE A 30 10.02 -8.02 -6.13
CA ILE A 30 9.73 -6.68 -5.62
C ILE A 30 10.68 -5.71 -6.34
N GLY A 31 10.13 -4.75 -7.10
CA GLY A 31 10.92 -3.71 -7.76
C GLY A 31 11.79 -2.98 -6.74
N THR A 32 12.97 -2.49 -7.14
CA THR A 32 13.97 -1.94 -6.21
C THR A 32 13.38 -0.88 -5.27
N GLU A 33 12.50 -0.01 -5.79
CA GLU A 33 11.83 1.05 -5.02
C GLU A 33 10.90 0.48 -3.93
N HIS A 34 10.06 -0.50 -4.25
CA HIS A 34 9.20 -1.16 -3.27
C HIS A 34 10.00 -1.95 -2.22
N ARG A 35 11.17 -2.48 -2.62
CA ARG A 35 12.05 -3.20 -1.70
C ARG A 35 12.71 -2.24 -0.71
N ASP A 36 13.15 -1.09 -1.20
CA ASP A 36 13.77 -0.07 -0.35
C ASP A 36 12.72 0.60 0.55
N PHE A 37 11.51 0.82 0.06
CA PHE A 37 10.37 1.24 0.87
C PHE A 37 10.03 0.25 1.97
N LEU A 38 9.92 -1.04 1.62
CA LEU A 38 9.68 -2.10 2.60
C LEU A 38 10.77 -2.12 3.67
N LYS A 39 12.06 -1.98 3.30
CA LYS A 39 13.15 -1.87 4.28
C LYS A 39 13.00 -0.65 5.19
N THR A 40 12.60 0.50 4.65
CA THR A 40 12.36 1.71 5.45
C THR A 40 11.22 1.47 6.43
N LEU A 41 10.09 0.92 5.97
CA LEU A 41 8.96 0.56 6.83
C LEU A 41 9.37 -0.40 7.94
N THR A 42 10.08 -1.48 7.61
CA THR A 42 10.56 -2.45 8.60
C THR A 42 11.43 -1.79 9.67
N LYS A 43 12.37 -0.91 9.27
CA LYS A 43 13.23 -0.19 10.22
C LYS A 43 12.44 0.71 11.16
N LEU A 44 11.45 1.45 10.62
CA LEU A 44 10.63 2.36 11.42
C LEU A 44 9.71 1.60 12.40
N LEU A 45 9.22 0.42 11.99
CA LEU A 45 8.46 -0.48 12.86
C LEU A 45 9.35 -1.08 13.95
N GLU A 46 10.54 -1.55 13.61
CA GLU A 46 11.50 -2.13 14.56
C GLU A 46 12.05 -1.08 15.55
N SER A 47 12.23 0.17 15.12
CA SER A 47 12.66 1.27 16.00
C SER A 47 11.54 1.79 16.91
N GLY A 48 10.28 1.50 16.59
CA GLY A 48 9.11 2.04 17.28
C GLY A 48 8.82 3.50 16.96
N GLU A 49 9.43 4.06 15.90
CA GLU A 49 9.13 5.42 15.42
C GLU A 49 7.73 5.54 14.83
N ILE A 50 7.21 4.43 14.31
CA ILE A 50 5.83 4.26 13.86
C ILE A 50 5.21 3.03 14.54
N ASP A 51 3.96 3.17 14.97
CA ASP A 51 3.14 2.11 15.56
C ASP A 51 1.86 1.97 14.73
N PRO A 52 1.65 0.84 14.03
CA PRO A 52 0.45 0.60 13.22
C PRO A 52 -0.85 0.64 14.04
N HIS A 53 -0.81 0.42 15.36
CA HIS A 53 -1.98 0.50 16.25
C HIS A 53 -2.27 1.92 16.75
N GLN A 54 -1.35 2.86 16.52
CA GLN A 54 -1.50 4.28 16.84
C GLN A 54 -1.40 5.09 15.53
N PRO A 55 -2.52 5.33 14.82
CA PRO A 55 -2.48 5.97 13.51
C PRO A 55 -1.75 7.32 13.50
N LYS A 56 -1.86 8.12 14.56
CA LYS A 56 -1.13 9.40 14.68
C LYS A 56 0.39 9.25 14.75
N SER A 57 0.92 8.10 15.14
CA SER A 57 2.36 7.85 15.16
C SER A 57 2.96 7.82 13.76
N LEU A 58 2.14 7.56 12.73
CA LEU A 58 2.54 7.49 11.32
C LEU A 58 2.80 8.88 10.71
N LEU A 59 2.27 9.92 11.35
CA LEU A 59 2.30 11.29 10.86
C LEU A 59 3.56 12.03 11.31
N ASN A 60 4.11 12.84 10.40
CA ASN A 60 4.97 13.96 10.76
C ASN A 60 4.10 15.11 11.28
N MET A 61 4.00 15.21 12.62
CA MET A 61 3.15 16.21 13.27
C MET A 61 3.53 17.65 12.91
N GLU A 62 4.80 17.94 12.61
CA GLU A 62 5.24 19.28 12.21
C GLU A 62 4.62 19.70 10.87
N VAL A 63 4.47 18.77 9.93
CA VAL A 63 3.82 19.02 8.64
C VAL A 63 2.31 18.98 8.81
N TYR A 64 1.78 18.00 9.54
CA TYR A 64 0.35 17.83 9.78
C TYR A 64 -0.30 19.07 10.42
N GLU A 65 0.36 19.68 11.40
CA GLU A 65 -0.14 20.89 12.08
C GLU A 65 -0.17 22.14 11.18
N THR A 66 0.48 22.09 10.02
CA THR A 66 0.47 23.17 9.02
C THR A 66 -0.58 22.98 7.93
N LEU A 67 -1.26 21.83 7.89
CA LEU A 67 -2.31 21.55 6.92
C LEU A 67 -3.50 22.48 7.15
N ASP A 68 -4.15 22.89 6.06
CA ASP A 68 -5.48 23.47 6.18
C ASP A 68 -6.51 22.41 6.59
N GLU A 69 -7.69 22.85 7.03
CA GLU A 69 -8.76 21.98 7.51
C GLU A 69 -9.17 20.91 6.47
N SER A 70 -9.20 21.28 5.19
CA SER A 70 -9.55 20.35 4.11
C SER A 70 -8.51 19.25 3.94
N TRP A 71 -7.21 19.57 4.03
CA TRP A 71 -6.15 18.56 3.95
C TRP A 71 -6.01 17.74 5.22
N THR A 72 -6.32 18.34 6.37
CA THR A 72 -6.42 17.63 7.65
C THR A 72 -7.48 16.54 7.57
N ASP A 73 -8.70 16.88 7.15
CA ASP A 73 -9.82 15.94 7.02
C ASP A 73 -9.52 14.79 6.04
N LYS A 74 -8.91 15.11 4.89
CA LYS A 74 -8.49 14.10 3.90
C LYS A 74 -7.42 13.17 4.47
N THR A 75 -6.45 13.73 5.19
CA THR A 75 -5.39 12.95 5.83
C THR A 75 -6.00 12.01 6.86
N ASP A 76 -6.85 12.50 7.75
CA ASP A 76 -7.50 11.70 8.78
C ASP A 76 -8.36 10.57 8.20
N LEU A 77 -9.07 10.83 7.10
CA LEU A 77 -9.86 9.82 6.40
C LEU A 77 -9.00 8.68 5.85
N ILE A 78 -7.86 9.01 5.25
CA ILE A 78 -6.95 8.02 4.64
C ILE A 78 -6.10 7.34 5.73
N LEU A 79 -5.81 8.02 6.83
CA LEU A 79 -4.95 7.56 7.91
C LEU A 79 -5.42 6.23 8.52
N ALA A 80 -6.73 6.04 8.66
CA ALA A 80 -7.30 4.78 9.15
C ALA A 80 -6.98 3.60 8.21
N ASN A 81 -7.08 3.83 6.89
CA ASN A 81 -6.78 2.81 5.89
C ASN A 81 -5.28 2.51 5.82
N VAL A 82 -4.44 3.55 5.87
CA VAL A 82 -2.97 3.45 5.88
C VAL A 82 -2.51 2.68 7.12
N SER A 83 -3.05 3.01 8.29
CA SER A 83 -2.75 2.30 9.55
C SER A 83 -3.13 0.83 9.48
N HIS A 84 -4.32 0.50 8.96
CA HIS A 84 -4.73 -0.89 8.79
C HIS A 84 -3.86 -1.65 7.79
N GLN A 85 -3.52 -1.06 6.65
CA GLN A 85 -2.61 -1.68 5.67
C GLN A 85 -1.23 -1.93 6.27
N LEU A 86 -0.71 -0.99 7.05
CA LEU A 86 0.57 -1.15 7.73
C LEU A 86 0.52 -2.26 8.78
N GLN A 87 -0.59 -2.43 9.51
CA GLN A 87 -0.79 -3.58 10.42
C GLN A 87 -0.67 -4.90 9.66
N LEU A 88 -1.38 -5.03 8.53
CA LEU A 88 -1.33 -6.25 7.72
C LEU A 88 0.09 -6.52 7.20
N ILE A 89 0.83 -5.48 6.80
CA ILE A 89 2.23 -5.61 6.36
C ILE A 89 3.11 -6.05 7.53
N ALA A 90 2.96 -5.45 8.71
CA ALA A 90 3.73 -5.82 9.90
C ALA A 90 3.48 -7.28 10.33
N GLU A 91 2.21 -7.72 10.32
CA GLU A 91 1.83 -9.11 10.56
C GLU A 91 2.43 -10.05 9.50
N PHE A 92 2.42 -9.64 8.23
CA PHE A 92 3.00 -10.43 7.14
C PHE A 92 4.51 -10.61 7.30
N ILE A 93 5.23 -9.57 7.71
CA ILE A 93 6.70 -9.60 7.91
C ILE A 93 7.08 -10.45 9.12
N THR A 94 6.28 -10.41 10.19
CA THR A 94 6.57 -11.10 11.45
C THR A 94 6.13 -12.56 11.45
N SER A 95 5.26 -12.97 10.53
CA SER A 95 4.83 -14.37 10.39
C SER A 95 6.00 -15.26 9.95
N ALA A 96 6.29 -16.30 10.73
CA ALA A 96 7.35 -17.26 10.42
C ALA A 96 7.01 -18.18 9.22
N GLU A 97 5.77 -18.14 8.73
CA GLU A 97 5.24 -19.01 7.67
C GLU A 97 5.22 -18.33 6.28
N THR A 98 5.53 -17.03 6.21
CA THR A 98 5.49 -16.26 4.96
C THR A 98 6.88 -16.12 4.33
N PRO A 99 7.00 -16.32 3.00
CA PRO A 99 8.25 -16.01 2.29
C PRO A 99 8.61 -14.53 2.44
N ALA A 100 9.88 -14.24 2.73
CA ALA A 100 10.41 -12.87 2.91
C ALA A 100 10.18 -11.96 1.68
N GLU A 101 10.02 -12.56 0.50
CA GLU A 101 9.55 -11.88 -0.71
C GLU A 101 8.36 -12.67 -1.25
N SER A 102 7.18 -12.04 -1.22
CA SER A 102 5.96 -12.61 -1.80
C SER A 102 5.25 -11.59 -2.69
N PRO A 103 4.57 -12.04 -3.76
CA PRO A 103 3.75 -11.17 -4.61
C PRO A 103 2.62 -10.48 -3.83
N GLN A 104 2.13 -11.14 -2.78
CA GLN A 104 1.13 -10.61 -1.86
C GLN A 104 1.70 -9.41 -1.09
N LEU A 105 2.89 -9.55 -0.51
CA LEU A 105 3.57 -8.46 0.19
C LEU A 105 3.84 -7.28 -0.76
N GLN A 106 4.27 -7.55 -1.98
CA GLN A 106 4.44 -6.51 -2.99
C GLN A 106 3.15 -5.73 -3.27
N THR A 107 2.02 -6.44 -3.40
CA THR A 107 0.71 -5.81 -3.64
C THR A 107 0.28 -4.96 -2.45
N MET A 108 0.51 -5.42 -1.23
CA MET A 108 0.18 -4.67 -0.01
C MET A 108 1.02 -3.39 0.10
N VAL A 109 2.32 -3.50 -0.18
CA VAL A 109 3.27 -2.38 -0.16
C VAL A 109 2.92 -1.35 -1.25
N GLU A 110 2.56 -1.80 -2.45
CA GLU A 110 2.07 -0.94 -3.53
C GLU A 110 0.80 -0.18 -3.10
N GLN A 111 -0.18 -0.88 -2.53
CA GLN A 111 -1.43 -0.24 -2.09
C GLN A 111 -1.18 0.81 -1.01
N LEU A 112 -0.29 0.55 -0.07
CA LEU A 112 0.13 1.51 0.95
C LEU A 112 0.80 2.74 0.30
N TRP A 113 1.71 2.51 -0.65
CA TRP A 113 2.38 3.58 -1.40
C TRP A 113 1.38 4.46 -2.16
N GLN A 114 0.46 3.87 -2.92
CA GLN A 114 -0.54 4.65 -3.67
C GLN A 114 -1.47 5.44 -2.73
N SER A 115 -1.81 4.86 -1.58
CA SER A 115 -2.64 5.52 -0.57
C SER A 115 -1.95 6.77 0.00
N LYS A 116 -0.66 6.69 0.36
CA LYS A 116 0.09 7.85 0.89
C LYS A 116 0.30 8.94 -0.17
N GLN A 117 0.57 8.55 -1.42
CA GLN A 117 0.81 9.49 -2.52
C GLN A 117 -0.37 10.44 -2.77
N THR A 118 -1.60 10.01 -2.48
CA THR A 118 -2.80 10.87 -2.58
C THR A 118 -2.69 12.14 -1.71
N ILE A 119 -1.93 12.09 -0.61
CA ILE A 119 -1.65 13.24 0.26
C ILE A 119 -0.28 13.85 -0.07
N GLU A 120 0.74 13.02 -0.33
CA GLU A 120 2.12 13.45 -0.54
C GLU A 120 2.40 14.18 -1.85
N GLU A 121 1.52 14.05 -2.85
CA GLU A 121 1.54 14.95 -4.02
C GLU A 121 1.42 16.44 -3.62
N HIS A 122 0.89 16.71 -2.42
CA HIS A 122 0.71 18.05 -1.87
C HIS A 122 1.50 18.30 -0.59
N TYR A 123 1.56 17.34 0.33
CA TYR A 123 2.21 17.48 1.64
C TYR A 123 2.88 16.19 2.11
N ASP A 124 4.16 16.25 2.45
CA ASP A 124 4.95 15.13 2.97
C ASP A 124 4.61 14.83 4.44
N VAL A 125 3.43 14.25 4.66
CA VAL A 125 2.80 14.11 5.98
C VAL A 125 3.11 12.78 6.65
N PHE A 126 3.45 11.74 5.89
CA PHE A 126 3.79 10.44 6.47
C PHE A 126 5.30 10.33 6.72
N LYS A 127 5.70 9.61 7.77
CA LYS A 127 7.12 9.43 8.12
C LYS A 127 7.88 8.48 7.19
N PHE A 128 7.23 7.88 6.19
CA PHE A 128 7.74 6.79 5.36
C PHE A 128 7.45 7.00 3.88
#